data_AF-A0A371JZI5-F1
#
_entry.id   AF-A0A371JZI5-F1
#
_cell.length_a   1.000
_cell.length_b   1.000
_cell.length_c   1.000
_cell.angle_alpha   90.00
_cell.angle_beta   90.00
_cell.angle_gamma   90.00
#
_symmetry.space_group_name_H-M   'P 1'
#
loop_
_entity.id
_entity.type
_entity.pdbx_description
1 polymer ?
#
loop_
_entity_poly.entity_id
_entity_poly.type
_entity_poly.pdbx_seq_one_letter_code
_entity_poly.pdbx_strand_id
1 'polypeptide(L)'
;MNTIKTLAARAALAATLVLALGAAQAAGPAKSLSKAQIPAGFAVGSGKPPLSLRVELADGKARSASVAAATPGNVTASGSSDAEQTMLTIRHDLDVALKFDLYVSSDGERFEYASSCAVTPGISSFEMWSRPIRAFALGNPRVVDAGRMACD
;
A
#
# COMPACT_ATOMS: atom_id res chain seq x y z
N MET A 1 61.31 35.19 30.61
CA MET A 1 61.70 33.77 30.66
C MET A 1 60.45 32.94 30.49
N ASN A 2 60.38 32.21 29.37
CA ASN A 2 59.27 31.39 28.92
C ASN A 2 59.06 30.16 29.81
N THR A 3 57.81 29.77 30.06
CA THR A 3 57.42 28.36 29.95
C THR A 3 55.96 28.25 29.52
N ILE A 4 55.78 27.77 28.30
CA ILE A 4 54.51 27.45 27.64
C ILE A 4 54.00 26.11 28.18
N LYS A 5 52.71 26.03 28.53
CA LYS A 5 51.99 24.75 28.61
C LYS A 5 50.71 24.84 27.77
N THR A 6 50.68 24.00 26.75
CA THR A 6 49.63 23.79 25.75
C THR A 6 48.45 22.99 26.32
N LEU A 7 47.38 22.89 25.51
CA LEU A 7 46.16 22.07 25.61
C LEU A 7 45.02 22.74 26.41
N ALA A 8 43.79 22.87 25.91
CA ALA A 8 43.09 22.08 24.91
C ALA A 8 42.04 22.90 24.14
N ALA A 9 41.84 22.51 22.88
CA ALA A 9 40.73 22.89 22.04
C ALA A 9 39.41 22.22 22.48
N ARG A 10 38.29 22.73 21.94
CA ARG A 10 36.87 22.29 22.04
C ARG A 10 36.11 23.06 23.13
N ALA A 11 34.98 23.70 22.89
CA ALA A 11 33.92 23.37 21.94
C ALA A 11 33.20 24.63 21.43
N ALA A 12 33.07 24.72 20.10
CA ALA A 12 32.01 25.45 19.45
C ALA A 12 31.06 24.41 18.85
N LEU A 13 29.80 24.41 19.25
CA LEU A 13 28.64 24.40 18.35
C LEU A 13 27.36 24.50 19.18
N ALA A 14 26.76 25.69 19.13
CA ALA A 14 25.34 25.85 19.32
C ALA A 14 24.65 25.50 18.00
N ALA A 15 23.62 24.66 18.05
CA ALA A 15 22.46 24.71 17.14
C ALA A 15 21.42 23.69 17.62
N THR A 16 20.53 24.16 18.50
CA THR A 16 19.20 23.60 18.74
C THR A 16 18.42 23.61 17.43
N LEU A 17 18.42 22.51 16.68
CA LEU A 17 17.47 22.29 15.59
C LEU A 17 16.25 21.56 16.16
N VAL A 18 15.21 22.36 16.37
CA VAL A 18 13.89 21.96 16.82
C VAL A 18 13.37 20.80 15.99
N LEU A 19 12.97 19.74 16.70
CA LEU A 19 12.23 18.59 16.24
C LEU A 19 10.93 19.02 15.56
N ALA A 20 10.99 19.33 14.26
CA ALA A 20 9.82 19.33 13.39
C ALA A 20 9.51 17.89 12.96
N LEU A 21 9.29 16.99 13.93
CA LEU A 21 8.46 15.81 13.69
C LEU A 21 7.01 16.29 13.75
N GLY A 22 6.60 16.99 12.70
CA GLY A 22 5.19 17.18 12.43
C GLY A 22 4.57 15.79 12.37
N ALA A 23 3.68 15.50 13.31
CA ALA A 23 2.79 14.37 13.22
C ALA A 23 2.11 14.47 11.86
N ALA A 24 2.51 13.60 10.92
CA ALA A 24 1.78 13.36 9.69
C ALA A 24 0.42 12.85 10.14
N GLN A 25 -0.51 13.77 10.33
CA GLN A 25 -1.92 13.49 10.51
C GLN A 25 -2.26 12.63 9.29
N ALA A 26 -2.60 11.36 9.54
CA ALA A 26 -2.85 10.39 8.49
C ALA A 26 -4.09 10.84 7.72
N ALA A 27 -3.88 11.71 6.72
CA ALA A 27 -4.88 12.01 5.73
C ALA A 27 -5.28 10.66 5.11
N GLY A 28 -6.59 10.42 5.01
CA GLY A 28 -7.10 9.22 4.34
C GLY A 28 -6.58 9.12 2.89
N PRO A 29 -6.83 7.99 2.22
CA PRO A 29 -6.36 7.78 0.87
C PRO A 29 -6.82 8.92 -0.05
N ALA A 30 -5.91 9.38 -0.91
CA ALA A 30 -6.24 10.42 -1.88
C ALA A 30 -7.34 9.91 -2.81
N LYS A 31 -8.36 10.74 -3.09
CA LYS A 31 -9.48 10.32 -3.96
C LYS A 31 -9.03 9.99 -5.38
N SER A 32 -7.98 10.63 -5.86
CA SER A 32 -7.41 10.39 -7.18
C SER A 32 -5.91 10.66 -7.19
N LEU A 33 -5.19 9.88 -7.98
CA LEU A 33 -3.74 9.94 -8.17
C LEU A 33 -3.43 9.89 -9.67
N SER A 34 -2.39 10.58 -10.10
CA SER A 34 -1.72 10.19 -11.35
C SER A 34 -0.89 8.93 -11.12
N LYS A 35 -0.55 8.23 -12.20
CA LYS A 35 0.32 7.04 -12.15
C LYS A 35 1.64 7.28 -11.41
N ALA A 36 2.24 8.46 -11.57
CA ALA A 36 3.49 8.84 -10.90
C ALA A 36 3.31 9.11 -9.39
N GLN A 37 2.08 9.31 -8.92
CA GLN A 37 1.75 9.57 -7.52
C GLN A 37 1.31 8.30 -6.78
N ILE A 38 1.24 7.15 -7.47
CA ILE A 38 0.95 5.87 -6.82
C ILE A 38 2.04 5.58 -5.77
N PRO A 39 1.68 5.33 -4.50
CA PRO A 39 2.67 5.11 -3.46
C PRO A 39 3.55 3.89 -3.75
N ALA A 40 4.80 3.95 -3.29
CA ALA A 40 5.68 2.79 -3.31
C ALA A 40 5.05 1.61 -2.56
N GLY A 41 5.25 0.40 -3.07
CA GLY A 41 4.68 -0.83 -2.50
C GLY A 41 3.30 -1.22 -3.04
N PHE A 42 2.67 -0.38 -3.88
CA PHE A 42 1.48 -0.79 -4.64
C PHE A 42 1.88 -1.66 -5.82
N ALA A 43 1.18 -2.77 -6.01
CA ALA A 43 1.23 -3.55 -7.23
C ALA A 43 0.29 -2.90 -8.28
N VAL A 44 0.81 -2.61 -9.47
CA VAL A 44 0.09 -1.89 -10.52
C VAL A 44 0.05 -2.71 -11.80
N GLY A 45 -1.12 -2.82 -12.43
CA GLY A 45 -1.27 -3.54 -13.71
C GLY A 45 -2.71 -3.91 -14.03
N SER A 46 -2.92 -4.66 -15.10
CA SER A 46 -4.24 -5.08 -15.60
C SER A 46 -4.90 -6.22 -14.81
N GLY A 47 -4.15 -6.84 -13.88
CA GLY A 47 -4.56 -8.09 -13.23
C GLY A 47 -4.44 -9.33 -14.14
N LYS A 48 -3.83 -9.19 -15.34
CA LYS A 48 -3.43 -10.29 -16.23
C LYS A 48 -2.01 -10.03 -16.79
N PRO A 49 -0.94 -10.65 -16.24
CA PRO A 49 -0.94 -11.61 -15.13
C PRO A 49 -1.40 -10.98 -13.80
N PRO A 50 -1.77 -11.80 -12.79
CA PRO A 50 -2.24 -11.30 -11.51
C PRO A 50 -1.25 -10.33 -10.85
N LEU A 51 -1.78 -9.30 -10.20
CA LEU A 51 -1.01 -8.49 -9.26
C LEU A 51 -0.66 -9.37 -8.06
N SER A 52 0.54 -9.21 -7.53
CA SER A 52 1.00 -10.00 -6.40
C SER A 52 1.76 -9.14 -5.41
N LEU A 53 1.42 -9.30 -4.13
CA LEU A 53 2.10 -8.67 -3.01
C LEU A 53 2.63 -9.75 -2.05
N ARG A 54 3.78 -9.46 -1.44
CA ARG A 54 4.22 -10.11 -0.22
C ARG A 54 3.87 -9.19 0.96
N VAL A 55 3.00 -9.69 1.83
CA VAL A 55 2.62 -9.00 3.08
C VAL A 55 3.26 -9.72 4.25
N GLU A 56 3.97 -8.97 5.10
CA GLU A 56 4.54 -9.48 6.34
C GLU A 56 3.71 -8.99 7.52
N LEU A 57 3.36 -9.92 8.40
CA LEU A 57 2.61 -9.63 9.61
C LEU A 57 3.55 -9.62 10.82
N ALA A 58 3.31 -8.68 11.73
CA ALA A 58 3.92 -8.65 13.06
C ALA A 58 2.91 -8.07 14.05
N ASP A 59 2.83 -8.65 15.25
CA ASP A 59 1.97 -8.18 16.33
C ASP A 59 0.49 -8.01 15.92
N GLY A 60 -0.02 -8.94 15.10
CA GLY A 60 -1.40 -8.91 14.59
C GLY A 60 -1.68 -7.78 13.59
N LYS A 61 -0.65 -7.15 13.01
CA LYS A 61 -0.77 -6.06 12.05
C LYS A 61 0.07 -6.33 10.80
N ALA A 62 -0.31 -5.73 9.68
CA ALA A 62 0.53 -5.68 8.50
C ALA A 62 1.72 -4.73 8.78
N ARG A 63 2.94 -5.25 8.69
CA ARG A 63 4.17 -4.51 8.99
C ARG A 63 4.82 -3.95 7.73
N SER A 64 4.81 -4.75 6.67
CA SER A 64 5.37 -4.38 5.37
C SER A 64 4.54 -5.01 4.25
N ALA A 65 4.58 -4.37 3.09
CA ALA A 65 4.04 -4.90 1.86
C ALA A 65 4.98 -4.54 0.72
N SER A 66 5.31 -5.50 -0.12
CA SER A 66 6.15 -5.30 -1.30
C SER A 66 5.56 -6.01 -2.50
N VAL A 67 5.80 -5.44 -3.69
CA VAL A 67 5.45 -6.10 -4.95
C VAL A 67 6.28 -7.36 -5.09
N ALA A 68 5.62 -8.47 -5.40
CA ALA A 68 6.25 -9.78 -5.54
C ALA A 68 5.88 -10.40 -6.89
N ALA A 69 6.67 -11.40 -7.32
CA ALA A 69 6.17 -12.36 -8.29
C ALA A 69 5.03 -13.21 -7.66
N ALA A 70 4.26 -13.94 -8.47
CA ALA A 70 3.16 -14.78 -7.98
C ALA A 70 3.64 -15.74 -6.87
N THR A 71 4.83 -16.31 -7.05
CA THR A 71 5.60 -16.98 -5.99
C THR A 71 6.83 -16.11 -5.74
N PRO A 72 7.08 -15.54 -4.55
CA PRO A 72 6.56 -15.93 -3.22
C PRO A 72 5.43 -15.05 -2.64
N GLY A 73 4.63 -14.39 -3.49
CA GLY A 73 3.51 -13.57 -3.03
C GLY A 73 2.49 -14.37 -2.20
N ASN A 74 1.88 -13.72 -1.21
CA ASN A 74 0.83 -14.30 -0.38
C ASN A 74 -0.50 -13.54 -0.49
N VAL A 75 -0.56 -12.50 -1.31
CA VAL A 75 -1.77 -11.81 -1.77
C VAL A 75 -1.72 -11.75 -3.28
N THR A 76 -2.82 -12.10 -3.94
CA THR A 76 -2.97 -11.99 -5.40
C THR A 76 -4.25 -11.27 -5.77
N ALA A 77 -4.21 -10.51 -6.85
CA ALA A 77 -5.39 -9.91 -7.46
C ALA A 77 -5.43 -10.16 -8.97
N SER A 78 -6.46 -10.89 -9.41
CA SER A 78 -6.63 -11.30 -10.80
C SER A 78 -7.79 -10.55 -11.43
N GLY A 79 -7.52 -9.88 -12.55
CA GLY A 79 -8.52 -9.12 -13.28
C GLY A 79 -9.17 -9.98 -14.37
N SER A 80 -10.45 -9.74 -14.63
CA SER A 80 -11.15 -10.21 -15.83
C SER A 80 -12.01 -9.07 -16.37
N SER A 81 -11.89 -8.75 -17.65
CA SER A 81 -12.68 -7.70 -18.29
C SER A 81 -13.23 -8.19 -19.61
N ASP A 82 -14.44 -7.74 -19.92
CA ASP A 82 -14.99 -7.64 -21.26
C ASP A 82 -15.28 -6.16 -21.61
N ALA A 83 -16.08 -5.90 -22.64
CA ALA A 83 -16.39 -4.54 -23.10
C ALA A 83 -17.36 -3.78 -22.17
N GLU A 84 -18.13 -4.50 -21.34
CA GLU A 84 -19.23 -3.94 -20.53
C GLU A 84 -18.91 -3.95 -19.04
N GLN A 85 -18.08 -4.90 -18.61
CA GLN A 85 -17.78 -5.13 -17.20
C GLN A 85 -16.33 -5.50 -16.97
N THR A 86 -15.84 -5.10 -15.79
CA THR A 86 -14.59 -5.60 -15.24
C THR A 86 -14.83 -6.13 -13.84
N MET A 87 -14.20 -7.26 -13.53
CA MET A 87 -14.13 -7.86 -12.21
C MET A 87 -12.68 -8.00 -11.78
N LEU A 88 -12.40 -7.74 -10.50
CA LEU A 88 -11.14 -8.02 -9.84
C LEU A 88 -11.39 -9.00 -8.68
N THR A 89 -10.70 -10.13 -8.69
CA THR A 89 -10.75 -11.10 -7.60
C THR A 89 -9.49 -10.98 -6.76
N ILE A 90 -9.63 -10.70 -5.46
CA ILE A 90 -8.51 -10.57 -4.51
C ILE A 90 -8.53 -11.75 -3.54
N ARG A 91 -7.38 -12.42 -3.35
CA ARG A 91 -7.21 -13.54 -2.43
C ARG A 91 -5.87 -13.45 -1.70
N HIS A 92 -5.79 -14.02 -0.50
CA HIS A 92 -4.54 -14.22 0.21
C HIS A 92 -4.49 -15.54 1.00
N ASP A 93 -3.29 -15.94 1.40
CA ASP A 93 -3.04 -17.18 2.16
C ASP A 93 -2.69 -16.91 3.64
N LEU A 94 -2.89 -15.68 4.11
CA LEU A 94 -2.75 -15.29 5.51
C LEU A 94 -3.98 -15.69 6.36
N ASP A 95 -3.76 -15.89 7.65
CA ASP A 95 -4.74 -16.32 8.67
C ASP A 95 -5.50 -15.15 9.34
N VAL A 96 -5.31 -13.93 8.85
CA VAL A 96 -5.99 -12.71 9.31
C VAL A 96 -6.82 -12.10 8.18
N ALA A 97 -7.89 -11.38 8.52
CA ALA A 97 -8.62 -10.61 7.52
C ALA A 97 -7.83 -9.34 7.14
N LEU A 98 -7.74 -9.07 5.84
CA LEU A 98 -7.04 -7.90 5.31
C LEU A 98 -7.97 -6.99 4.55
N LYS A 99 -7.77 -5.69 4.68
CA LYS A 99 -8.31 -4.68 3.78
C LYS A 99 -7.17 -4.01 3.03
N PHE A 100 -7.41 -3.62 1.79
CA PHE A 100 -6.42 -2.98 0.94
C PHE A 100 -6.94 -1.61 0.48
N ASP A 101 -6.00 -0.73 0.17
CA ASP A 101 -6.32 0.39 -0.70
C ASP A 101 -6.30 -0.11 -2.15
N LEU A 102 -7.36 0.23 -2.86
CA LEU A 102 -7.54 -0.11 -4.26
C LEU A 102 -7.82 1.16 -5.04
N TYR A 103 -7.08 1.34 -6.13
CA TYR A 103 -7.38 2.32 -7.14
C TYR A 103 -7.61 1.66 -8.49
N VAL A 104 -8.47 2.26 -9.30
CA VAL A 104 -8.81 1.81 -10.64
C VAL A 104 -8.57 2.90 -11.68
N SER A 105 -8.21 2.51 -12.89
CA SER A 105 -7.95 3.42 -13.98
C SER A 105 -8.53 2.90 -15.30
N SER A 106 -9.36 3.71 -15.95
CA SER A 106 -9.90 3.40 -17.28
C SER A 106 -8.96 3.81 -18.42
N ASP A 107 -7.96 4.65 -18.17
CA ASP A 107 -7.01 5.15 -19.17
C ASP A 107 -5.57 4.65 -18.96
N GLY A 108 -5.25 4.14 -17.77
CA GLY A 108 -3.92 3.68 -17.36
C GLY A 108 -3.04 4.77 -16.74
N GLU A 109 -3.51 6.02 -16.67
CA GLU A 109 -2.73 7.19 -16.26
C GLU A 109 -3.33 7.92 -15.06
N ARG A 110 -4.66 7.99 -14.96
CA ARG A 110 -5.36 8.52 -13.79
C ARG A 110 -6.06 7.41 -13.02
N PHE A 111 -5.77 7.36 -11.73
CA PHE A 111 -6.26 6.37 -10.80
C PHE A 111 -7.28 7.00 -9.85
N GLU A 112 -8.42 6.36 -9.70
CA GLU A 112 -9.53 6.76 -8.81
C GLU A 112 -9.59 5.77 -7.66
N TYR A 113 -9.71 6.28 -6.42
CA TYR A 113 -9.84 5.42 -5.26
C TYR A 113 -11.18 4.68 -5.30
N ALA A 114 -11.13 3.36 -5.22
CA ALA A 114 -12.29 2.49 -5.18
C ALA A 114 -12.45 1.75 -3.85
N SER A 115 -11.38 1.64 -3.06
CA SER A 115 -11.30 0.77 -1.86
C SER A 115 -11.57 -0.70 -2.19
N SER A 116 -11.10 -1.62 -1.35
CA SER A 116 -11.50 -3.03 -1.44
C SER A 116 -12.50 -3.36 -0.34
N CYS A 117 -13.36 -4.34 -0.58
CA CYS A 117 -13.95 -5.09 0.52
C CYS A 117 -12.84 -5.82 1.30
N ALA A 118 -13.10 -6.11 2.57
CA ALA A 118 -12.14 -6.90 3.34
C ALA A 118 -12.11 -8.34 2.82
N VAL A 119 -10.91 -8.88 2.70
CA VAL A 119 -10.64 -10.25 2.29
C VAL A 119 -10.49 -11.06 3.58
N THR A 120 -11.42 -12.00 3.79
CA THR A 120 -11.39 -12.91 4.95
C THR A 120 -10.52 -14.12 4.62
N PRO A 121 -9.77 -14.71 5.58
CA PRO A 121 -8.98 -15.91 5.34
C PRO A 121 -9.78 -17.01 4.63
N GLY A 122 -9.23 -17.54 3.54
CA GLY A 122 -9.86 -18.59 2.74
C GLY A 122 -11.00 -18.13 1.83
N ILE A 123 -11.39 -16.85 1.86
CA ILE A 123 -12.49 -16.29 1.06
C ILE A 123 -11.95 -15.19 0.13
N SER A 124 -12.28 -15.26 -1.15
CA SER A 124 -11.93 -14.19 -2.10
C SER A 124 -12.85 -12.97 -1.95
N SER A 125 -12.31 -11.76 -2.11
CA SER A 125 -13.12 -10.58 -2.43
C SER A 125 -13.34 -10.48 -3.94
N PHE A 126 -14.51 -9.99 -4.34
CA PHE A 126 -14.88 -9.73 -5.72
C PHE A 126 -15.30 -8.28 -5.85
N GLU A 127 -14.54 -7.51 -6.63
CA GLU A 127 -14.84 -6.11 -6.92
C GLU A 127 -15.32 -6.03 -8.39
N MET A 128 -16.40 -5.31 -8.64
CA MET A 128 -17.02 -5.23 -9.98
C MET A 128 -17.31 -3.80 -10.40
N TRP A 129 -17.08 -3.51 -11.69
CA TRP A 129 -17.41 -2.24 -12.32
C TRP A 129 -18.14 -2.48 -13.63
N SER A 130 -19.23 -1.76 -13.86
CA SER A 130 -19.99 -1.73 -15.12
C SER A 130 -19.31 -0.83 -16.18
N ARG A 131 -17.99 -0.95 -16.29
CA ARG A 131 -17.14 -0.28 -17.28
C ARG A 131 -15.81 -1.03 -17.40
N PRO A 132 -15.11 -0.90 -18.54
CA PRO A 132 -13.74 -1.37 -18.66
C PRO A 132 -12.78 -0.63 -17.70
N ILE A 133 -11.99 -1.41 -16.96
CA ILE A 133 -10.84 -0.95 -16.19
C ILE A 133 -9.56 -1.47 -16.84
N ARG A 134 -8.67 -0.56 -17.22
CA ARG A 134 -7.39 -0.88 -17.89
C ARG A 134 -6.30 -1.25 -16.89
N ALA A 135 -6.30 -0.60 -15.73
CA ALA A 135 -5.30 -0.84 -14.70
C ALA A 135 -5.87 -0.71 -13.29
N PHE A 136 -5.29 -1.47 -12.38
CA PHE A 136 -5.52 -1.44 -10.95
C PHE A 136 -4.23 -1.05 -10.25
N ALA A 137 -4.34 -0.43 -9.08
CA ALA A 137 -3.24 -0.29 -8.13
C ALA A 137 -3.73 -0.80 -6.76
N LEU A 138 -3.10 -1.86 -6.25
CA LEU A 138 -3.45 -2.50 -4.98
C LEU A 138 -2.29 -2.40 -4.01
N GLY A 139 -2.56 -1.95 -2.78
CA GLY A 139 -1.51 -1.80 -1.76
C GLY A 139 -2.06 -1.44 -0.39
N ASN A 140 -1.15 -1.00 0.48
CA ASN A 140 -1.45 -0.58 1.85
C ASN A 140 -2.36 -1.56 2.63
N PRO A 141 -1.95 -2.85 2.78
CA PRO A 141 -2.72 -3.82 3.52
C PRO A 141 -2.85 -3.41 5.00
N ARG A 142 -4.03 -3.62 5.57
CA ARG A 142 -4.31 -3.42 6.99
C ARG A 142 -5.10 -4.60 7.52
N VAL A 143 -4.73 -5.09 8.70
CA VAL A 143 -5.51 -6.10 9.41
C VAL A 143 -6.80 -5.44 9.90
N VAL A 144 -7.91 -6.12 9.67
CA VAL A 144 -9.25 -5.71 10.12
C VAL A 144 -9.90 -6.86 10.88
N ASP A 145 -10.98 -6.55 11.61
CA ASP A 145 -11.73 -7.58 12.32
C ASP A 145 -12.29 -8.64 11.36
N ALA A 146 -12.20 -9.90 11.76
CA ALA A 146 -12.79 -11.00 11.01
C ALA A 146 -14.30 -10.80 10.86
N GLY A 147 -14.83 -11.05 9.66
CA GLY A 147 -16.25 -10.84 9.36
C GLY A 147 -16.63 -9.38 9.02
N ARG A 148 -15.68 -8.43 9.04
CA ARG A 148 -15.92 -7.11 8.44
C ARG A 148 -16.19 -7.29 6.95
N MET A 149 -17.36 -6.85 6.48
CA MET A 149 -17.72 -6.88 5.05
C MET A 149 -17.66 -5.50 4.39
N ALA A 150 -17.30 -4.46 5.15
CA ALA A 150 -17.38 -3.09 4.66
C ALA A 150 -16.29 -2.80 3.62
N CYS A 151 -16.71 -2.32 2.46
CA CYS A 151 -15.85 -1.91 1.33
C CYS A 151 -15.45 -0.42 1.41
N ASP A 152 -15.75 0.25 2.52
CA ASP A 152 -15.56 1.69 2.79
C ASP A 152 -14.14 2.16 3.12
#